data_AF-A0A0K6IBE3-F1
#
_entry.id   AF-A0A0K6IBE3-F1
#
_cell.length_a   1.000
_cell.length_b   1.000
_cell.length_c   1.000
_cell.angle_alpha   90.00
_cell.angle_beta   90.00
_cell.angle_gamma   90.00
#
_symmetry.space_group_name_H-M   'P 1'
#
loop_
_entity.id
_entity.type
_entity.pdbx_description
1 polymer ?
#
loop_
_entity_poly.entity_id
_entity_poly.type
_entity_poly.pdbx_seq_one_letter_code
_entity_poly.pdbx_strand_id
1 'polypeptide(L)'
;MTDQKPEHNSIKERAKKKLERDMGPELLAALNDPKTVEIMLNADGKLWLERLGEPMTCIGTLRVAQAQAIIETIAGYHGKEVTRSKPILEGELPLDGSRFAGQLPPV
;
A
#
# COMPACT_ATOMS: atom_id res chain seq x y z
N MET A 1 -37.70 -11.01 11.86
CA MET A 1 -36.38 -11.48 12.31
C MET A 1 -35.46 -11.43 11.11
N THR A 2 -34.60 -10.42 11.05
CA THR A 2 -33.60 -10.27 9.99
C THR A 2 -32.48 -11.27 10.25
N ASP A 3 -32.27 -12.19 9.30
CA ASP A 3 -31.11 -13.08 9.27
C ASP A 3 -29.83 -12.24 9.22
N GLN A 4 -29.15 -12.13 10.36
CA GLN A 4 -27.75 -11.70 10.40
C GLN A 4 -26.90 -12.84 9.84
N LYS A 5 -26.52 -12.76 8.57
CA LYS A 5 -25.44 -13.60 8.03
C LYS A 5 -24.15 -13.22 8.78
N PRO A 6 -23.44 -14.19 9.40
CA PRO A 6 -22.17 -13.89 10.03
C PRO A 6 -21.22 -13.35 8.95
N GLU A 7 -20.64 -12.17 9.18
CA GLU A 7 -19.62 -11.59 8.31
C GLU A 7 -18.41 -12.54 8.26
N HIS A 8 -18.41 -13.46 7.30
CA HIS A 8 -17.20 -14.14 6.87
C HIS A 8 -16.37 -13.10 6.12
N ASN A 9 -15.62 -12.28 6.87
CA ASN A 9 -14.79 -11.23 6.32
C ASN A 9 -13.81 -11.88 5.33
N SER A 10 -13.99 -11.67 4.02
CA SER A 10 -13.24 -12.41 2.99
C SER A 10 -11.73 -12.19 3.13
N ILE A 11 -10.90 -13.05 2.51
CA ILE A 11 -9.44 -12.85 2.48
C ILE A 11 -9.09 -11.43 1.99
N LYS A 12 -9.85 -10.94 0.99
CA LYS A 12 -9.68 -9.61 0.41
C LYS A 12 -10.00 -8.49 1.40
N GLU A 13 -11.09 -8.61 2.15
CA GLU A 13 -11.46 -7.59 3.15
C GLU A 13 -10.51 -7.58 4.36
N ARG A 14 -9.97 -8.74 4.75
CA ARG A 14 -8.91 -8.80 5.77
C ARG A 14 -7.60 -8.15 5.28
N ALA A 15 -7.26 -8.33 4.01
CA ALA A 15 -6.08 -7.70 3.41
C ALA A 15 -6.22 -6.17 3.35
N LYS A 16 -7.39 -5.63 2.96
CA LYS A 16 -7.65 -4.18 2.99
C LYS A 16 -7.49 -3.60 4.40
N LYS A 17 -8.11 -4.20 5.42
CA LYS A 17 -7.96 -3.77 6.83
C LYS A 17 -6.51 -3.83 7.31
N LYS A 18 -5.75 -4.83 6.86
CA LYS A 18 -4.30 -4.92 7.14
C LYS A 18 -3.54 -3.79 6.47
N LEU A 19 -3.84 -3.48 5.21
CA LEU A 19 -3.22 -2.36 4.48
C LEU A 19 -3.50 -1.02 5.18
N GLU A 20 -4.74 -0.73 5.57
CA GLU A 20 -5.08 0.51 6.27
C GLU A 20 -4.23 0.69 7.55
N ARG A 21 -4.12 -0.37 8.36
CA ARG A 21 -3.31 -0.34 9.58
C ARG A 21 -1.82 -0.18 9.28
N ASP A 22 -1.30 -0.94 8.31
CA ASP A 22 0.12 -0.97 7.99
C ASP A 22 0.57 0.30 7.25
N MET A 23 -0.31 0.96 6.47
CA MET A 23 -0.04 2.24 5.83
C MET A 23 -0.06 3.39 6.84
N GLY A 24 -0.96 3.33 7.83
CA GLY A 24 -1.05 4.33 8.88
C GLY A 24 -1.64 5.66 8.40
N PRO A 25 -1.92 6.58 9.33
CA PRO A 25 -2.76 7.75 9.06
C PRO A 25 -2.15 8.74 8.06
N GLU A 26 -0.84 8.91 8.07
CA GLU A 26 -0.15 9.89 7.20
C GLU A 26 -0.16 9.48 5.74
N LEU A 27 0.20 8.22 5.45
CA LEU A 27 0.14 7.68 4.09
C LEU A 27 -1.30 7.57 3.59
N LEU A 28 -2.25 7.20 4.45
CA LEU A 28 -3.67 7.20 4.09
C LEU A 28 -4.21 8.60 3.82
N ALA A 29 -3.79 9.61 4.58
CA ALA A 29 -4.19 10.99 4.33
C ALA A 29 -3.65 11.48 2.98
N ALA A 30 -2.38 11.18 2.67
CA ALA A 30 -1.78 11.46 1.37
C ALA A 30 -2.52 10.75 0.23
N LEU A 31 -2.89 9.48 0.41
CA LEU A 31 -3.62 8.70 -0.60
C LEU A 31 -5.02 9.27 -0.88
N ASN A 32 -5.71 9.76 0.14
CA ASN A 32 -7.07 10.29 0.02
C ASN A 32 -7.13 11.76 -0.43
N ASP A 33 -6.00 12.46 -0.54
CA ASP A 33 -5.98 13.84 -1.02
C ASP A 33 -6.19 13.87 -2.55
N PRO A 34 -7.26 14.51 -3.06
CA PRO A 34 -7.54 14.56 -4.49
C PRO A 34 -6.50 15.33 -5.31
N LYS A 35 -5.58 16.06 -4.67
CA LYS A 35 -4.45 16.71 -5.34
C LYS A 35 -3.22 15.82 -5.47
N THR A 36 -3.18 14.66 -4.81
CA THR A 36 -2.06 13.74 -4.88
C THR A 36 -1.89 13.21 -6.29
N VAL A 37 -0.65 13.29 -6.79
CA VAL A 37 -0.24 12.77 -8.10
C VAL A 37 0.55 11.48 -7.92
N GLU A 38 1.52 11.47 -7.02
CA GLU A 38 2.39 10.34 -6.76
C GLU A 38 2.81 10.27 -5.29
N ILE A 39 2.93 9.05 -4.77
CA ILE A 39 3.51 8.76 -3.45
C ILE A 39 4.64 7.77 -3.64
N MET A 40 5.83 8.11 -3.15
CA MET A 40 7.01 7.26 -3.27
C MET A 40 7.60 6.94 -1.90
N LEU A 41 7.96 5.68 -1.69
CA LEU A 41 8.76 5.26 -0.54
C LEU A 41 10.15 4.86 -1.02
N ASN A 42 11.15 5.62 -0.63
CA ASN A 42 12.54 5.34 -0.99
C ASN A 42 13.16 4.27 -0.07
N ALA A 43 14.27 3.68 -0.51
CA ALA A 43 14.99 2.65 0.25
C ALA A 43 15.58 3.16 1.58
N ASP A 44 15.75 4.47 1.74
CA ASP A 44 16.13 5.11 3.02
C ASP A 44 14.96 5.22 4.00
N GLY A 45 13.77 4.73 3.62
CA GLY A 45 12.56 4.75 4.41
C GLY A 45 11.78 6.05 4.33
N LYS A 46 12.21 7.06 3.55
CA LYS A 46 11.50 8.34 3.43
C LYS A 46 10.32 8.23 2.47
N LEU A 47 9.18 8.74 2.93
CA LEU A 47 7.94 8.84 2.18
C LEU A 47 7.83 10.23 1.56
N TRP A 48 7.76 10.27 0.24
CA TRP A 48 7.65 11.48 -0.57
C TRP A 48 6.27 11.57 -1.20
N LEU A 49 5.73 12.78 -1.25
CA LEU A 49 4.44 13.09 -1.83
C LEU A 49 4.62 14.18 -2.90
N GLU A 50 4.06 13.93 -4.07
CA GLU A 50 3.84 14.92 -5.12
C GLU A 50 2.36 15.29 -5.20
N ARG A 51 2.07 16.60 -5.21
CA ARG A 51 0.72 17.15 -5.39
C ARG A 51 0.68 18.07 -6.59
N LEU A 52 -0.48 18.18 -7.24
CA LEU A 52 -0.65 18.95 -8.47
C LEU A 52 -0.22 20.41 -8.30
N GLY A 53 0.83 20.80 -9.02
CA GLY A 53 1.36 22.17 -9.02
C GLY A 53 2.21 22.53 -7.80
N GLU A 54 2.56 21.56 -6.96
CA GLU A 54 3.38 21.73 -5.76
C GLU A 54 4.71 20.96 -5.90
N PRO A 55 5.82 21.45 -5.32
CA PRO A 55 7.07 20.69 -5.29
C PRO A 55 6.91 19.43 -4.42
N MET A 56 7.67 18.39 -4.76
CA MET A 56 7.68 17.14 -3.99
C MET A 56 8.20 17.39 -2.56
N THR A 57 7.53 16.79 -1.58
CA THR A 57 7.86 16.97 -0.16
C THR A 57 7.97 15.64 0.59
N CYS A 58 8.88 15.57 1.56
CA CYS A 58 9.00 14.42 2.45
C CYS A 58 7.93 14.55 3.53
N ILE A 59 6.97 13.63 3.54
CA ILE A 59 5.84 13.65 4.49
C ILE A 59 6.10 12.77 5.70
N GLY A 60 6.97 11.76 5.62
CA GLY A 60 7.19 10.88 6.77
C GLY A 60 8.21 9.79 6.50
N THR A 61 8.17 8.74 7.31
CA THR A 61 9.03 7.56 7.14
C THR A 61 8.29 6.26 7.41
N LEU A 62 8.64 5.19 6.69
CA LEU A 62 8.21 3.83 7.00
C LEU A 62 9.40 2.95 7.40
N ARG A 63 9.16 2.02 8.32
CA ARG A 63 10.13 0.96 8.63
C ARG A 63 10.21 -0.02 7.47
N VAL A 64 11.39 -0.57 7.20
CA VAL A 64 11.58 -1.59 6.14
C VAL A 64 10.59 -2.75 6.28
N ALA A 65 10.40 -3.28 7.50
CA ALA A 65 9.45 -4.37 7.75
C ALA A 65 7.99 -3.98 7.44
N GLN A 66 7.62 -2.71 7.64
CA GLN A 66 6.29 -2.20 7.35
C GLN A 66 6.08 -2.07 5.83
N ALA A 67 7.08 -1.52 5.13
CA ALA A 67 7.09 -1.44 3.67
C ALA A 67 6.96 -2.82 3.02
N GLN A 68 7.73 -3.79 3.51
CA GLN A 68 7.66 -5.17 3.06
C GLN A 68 6.29 -5.78 3.30
N ALA A 69 5.73 -5.60 4.51
CA ALA A 69 4.41 -6.11 4.84
C ALA A 69 3.31 -5.52 3.93
N ILE A 70 3.42 -4.25 3.51
CA ILE A 70 2.51 -3.63 2.54
C ILE A 70 2.62 -4.33 1.19
N ILE A 71 3.83 -4.47 0.63
CA ILE A 71 4.07 -5.13 -0.66
C ILE A 71 3.52 -6.56 -0.68
N GLU A 72 3.84 -7.35 0.35
CA GLU A 72 3.37 -8.74 0.47
C GLU A 72 1.84 -8.82 0.59
N THR A 73 1.20 -7.86 1.27
CA THR A 73 -0.26 -7.85 1.41
C THR A 73 -0.94 -7.51 0.08
N ILE A 74 -0.38 -6.58 -0.70
CA ILE A 74 -0.87 -6.26 -2.05
C ILE A 74 -0.72 -7.48 -2.97
N ALA A 75 0.43 -8.16 -2.91
CA ALA A 75 0.65 -9.38 -3.66
C ALA A 75 -0.41 -10.44 -3.33
N GLY A 76 -0.59 -10.74 -2.04
CA GLY A 76 -1.57 -11.72 -1.57
C GLY A 76 -3.02 -11.35 -1.93
N TYR A 77 -3.37 -10.06 -1.90
CA TYR A 77 -4.70 -9.59 -2.33
C TYR A 77 -5.00 -9.94 -3.79
N HIS A 78 -3.98 -9.86 -4.66
CA HIS A 78 -4.07 -10.17 -6.09
C HIS A 78 -3.79 -11.63 -6.42
N GLY A 79 -3.56 -12.49 -5.42
CA GLY A 79 -3.14 -13.89 -5.65
C GLY A 79 -1.75 -13.99 -6.30
N LYS A 80 -0.92 -12.96 -6.14
CA LYS A 80 0.48 -12.91 -6.59
C LYS A 80 1.40 -13.20 -5.40
N GLU A 81 2.66 -13.48 -5.72
CA GLU A 81 3.73 -13.65 -4.73
C GLU A 81 4.92 -12.75 -5.10
N VAL A 82 5.58 -12.19 -4.09
CA VAL A 82 6.85 -11.48 -4.24
C VAL A 82 7.90 -12.28 -3.50
N THR A 83 8.96 -12.65 -4.21
CA THR A 83 10.02 -13.51 -3.67
C THR A 83 11.37 -12.93 -3.99
N ARG A 84 12.44 -13.46 -3.37
CA ARG A 84 13.81 -13.08 -3.73
C ARG A 84 14.16 -13.32 -5.20
N SER A 85 13.50 -14.28 -5.87
CA SER A 85 13.72 -14.55 -7.31
C SER A 85 12.78 -13.77 -8.22
N LYS A 86 11.70 -13.20 -7.67
CA LYS A 86 10.74 -12.32 -8.34
C LYS A 86 10.45 -11.11 -7.43
N PRO A 87 11.41 -10.17 -7.31
CA PRO A 87 11.38 -9.11 -6.31
C PRO A 87 10.46 -7.94 -6.66
N ILE A 88 9.97 -7.89 -7.90
CA ILE A 88 9.16 -6.79 -8.42
C ILE A 88 7.69 -7.17 -8.37
N LEU A 89 6.86 -6.23 -7.88
CA LEU A 89 5.41 -6.32 -7.90
C LEU A 89 4.83 -5.12 -8.64
N GLU A 90 3.95 -5.39 -9.59
CA GLU A 90 3.15 -4.40 -10.28
C GLU A 90 1.67 -4.78 -10.20
N GLY A 91 0.79 -3.79 -10.08
CA GLY A 91 -0.65 -4.01 -10.04
C GLY A 91 -1.42 -2.78 -9.57
N GLU A 92 -2.55 -3.03 -8.93
CA GLU A 92 -3.40 -1.98 -8.36
C GLU A 92 -3.32 -1.98 -6.83
N LEU A 93 -3.36 -0.81 -6.21
CA LEU A 93 -3.49 -0.68 -4.78
C LEU A 93 -4.93 -1.08 -4.37
N PRO A 94 -5.11 -2.06 -3.47
CA PRO A 94 -6.44 -2.58 -3.13
C PRO A 94 -7.42 -1.59 -2.50
N LEU A 95 -6.94 -0.46 -1.98
CA LEU A 95 -7.75 0.50 -1.23
C LEU A 95 -8.56 1.43 -2.14
N ASP A 96 -7.94 1.91 -3.22
CA ASP A 96 -8.51 2.94 -4.09
C ASP A 96 -8.43 2.60 -5.60
N GLY A 97 -7.75 1.50 -5.97
CA GLY A 97 -7.55 1.11 -7.36
C GLY A 97 -6.46 1.89 -8.10
N SER A 98 -5.68 2.72 -7.40
CA SER A 98 -4.52 3.41 -7.97
C SER A 98 -3.46 2.41 -8.44
N ARG A 99 -2.52 2.84 -9.29
CA ARG A 99 -1.42 1.97 -9.72
C ARG A 99 -0.41 1.79 -8.59
N PHE A 100 0.11 0.57 -8.48
CA PHE A 100 1.13 0.21 -7.51
C PHE A 100 2.33 -0.44 -8.20
N ALA A 101 3.53 0.02 -7.84
CA ALA A 101 4.79 -0.63 -8.14
C ALA A 101 5.62 -0.73 -6.87
N GLY A 102 6.17 -1.91 -6.58
CA GLY A 102 6.97 -2.17 -5.39
C GLY A 102 8.10 -3.15 -5.69
N GLN A 103 9.19 -3.02 -4.94
CA GLN A 103 10.38 -3.85 -5.10
C GLN A 103 10.92 -4.25 -3.72
N LEU A 104 11.33 -5.51 -3.58
CA LEU A 104 11.99 -6.02 -2.37
C LEU A 104 13.42 -6.48 -2.69
N PRO A 105 14.40 -6.26 -1.80
CA PRO A 105 15.75 -6.79 -2.02
C PRO A 105 15.79 -8.32 -2.14
N PRO A 106 16.69 -8.89 -2.97
CA PRO A 106 17.57 -8.21 -3.92
C PRO A 106 16.84 -7.84 -5.21
N VAL A 107 17.23 -6.71 -5.82
CA VAL A 107 16.90 -6.31 -7.20
C VAL A 107 18.17 -6.09 -8.00
#